data_AF-D3SNJ0-F1
#
_entry.id   AF-D3SNJ0-F1
#
_cell.length_a   1.000
_cell.length_b   1.000
_cell.length_c   1.000
_cell.angle_alpha   90.00
_cell.angle_beta   90.00
_cell.angle_gamma   90.00
#
_symmetry.space_group_name_H-M   'P 1'
#
loop_
_entity.id
_entity.type
_entity.pdbx_description
1 polymer ?
#
loop_
_entity_poly.entity_id
_entity_poly.type
_entity_poly.pdbx_seq_one_letter_code
_entity_poly.pdbx_strand_id
1 'polypeptide(L)' 'MEKVRAFAVDIEGTPQEITRRLNEVLSGIEEEGGRILDVKVTFAREHGIDGYIVLYTILYSTQKALPEE' A
#
# COMPACT_ATOMS: atom_id res chain seq x y z
N MET A 1 -22.55 -2.10 5.52
CA MET A 1 -21.88 -3.38 5.20
C MET A 1 -20.41 -3.05 4.98
N GLU A 2 -19.51 -3.70 5.71
CA GLU A 2 -18.08 -3.47 5.57
C GLU A 2 -17.61 -3.96 4.19
N LYS A 3 -16.99 -3.08 3.40
CA LYS A 3 -16.51 -3.42 2.05
C LYS A 3 -15.04 -3.77 2.12
N VAL A 4 -14.67 -4.92 1.57
CA VAL A 4 -13.28 -5.29 1.34
C VAL A 4 -12.82 -4.67 0.03
N ARG A 5 -11.62 -4.09 0.04
CA ARG A 5 -11.00 -3.43 -1.11
C ARG A 5 -9.57 -3.92 -1.27
N ALA A 6 -9.08 -3.78 -2.51
CA ALA A 6 -7.70 -4.04 -2.87
C ALA A 6 -7.10 -2.78 -3.48
N PHE A 7 -5.90 -2.43 -3.05
CA PHE A 7 -5.11 -1.32 -3.58
C PHE A 7 -3.72 -1.84 -3.95
N ALA A 8 -3.25 -1.53 -5.15
CA ALA A 8 -1.91 -1.90 -5.59
C ALA A 8 -1.07 -0.63 -5.72
N VAL A 9 0.15 -0.66 -5.18
CA VAL A 9 1.09 0.46 -5.20
C VAL A 9 2.50 -0.04 -5.46
N ASP A 10 3.16 0.53 -6.45
CA ASP A 10 4.59 0.37 -6.67
C ASP A 10 5.37 1.47 -5.96
N ILE A 11 6.43 1.07 -5.27
CA ILE A 11 7.31 1.99 -4.54
C ILE A 11 8.74 1.73 -4.99
N GLU A 12 9.39 2.79 -5.48
CA GLU A 12 10.79 2.79 -5.85
C GLU A 12 11.63 3.55 -4.82
N GLY A 13 12.77 2.98 -4.44
CA GLY A 13 13.78 3.63 -3.62
C GLY A 13 14.69 2.65 -2.90
N THR A 14 15.44 3.16 -1.94
CA THR A 14 16.19 2.33 -0.97
C THR A 14 15.22 1.59 -0.03
N PRO A 15 15.66 0.51 0.65
CA PRO A 15 14.82 -0.19 1.62
C PRO A 15 14.20 0.73 2.69
N GLN A 16 14.92 1.75 3.15
CA GLN A 16 14.45 2.73 4.13
C GLN A 16 13.36 3.64 3.53
N GLU A 17 13.53 4.11 2.30
CA GLU A 17 12.54 4.93 1.61
C GLU A 17 11.27 4.15 1.29
N ILE A 18 11.42 2.89 0.84
CA ILE A 18 10.30 2.00 0.56
C ILE A 18 9.49 1.77 1.84
N THR A 19 10.16 1.45 2.94
CA THR A 19 9.49 1.22 4.23
C THR A 19 8.75 2.48 4.69
N ARG A 20 9.38 3.66 4.60
CA ARG A 20 8.76 4.93 4.98
C ARG A 20 7.51 5.20 4.14
N ARG A 21 7.61 5.11 2.81
CA ARG A 21 6.48 5.37 1.90
C ARG A 21 5.37 4.35 2.05
N LEU A 22 5.68 3.08 2.28
CA LEU A 22 4.68 2.06 2.58
C LEU A 22 3.90 2.43 3.84
N ASN A 23 4.58 2.86 4.91
CA ASN A 23 3.91 3.31 6.13
C ASN A 23 3.02 4.52 5.89
N GLU A 24 3.45 5.50 5.08
CA GLU A 24 2.61 6.65 4.70
C GLU A 24 1.32 6.21 4.00
N VAL A 25 1.39 5.24 3.09
CA VAL A 25 0.21 4.66 2.42
C VAL A 25 -0.72 3.97 3.43
N LEU A 26 -0.17 3.13 4.31
CA LEU A 26 -0.96 2.40 5.30
C LEU A 26 -1.64 3.35 6.29
N SER A 27 -0.92 4.36 6.78
CA SER A 27 -1.46 5.39 7.66
C SER A 27 -2.56 6.19 6.97
N GLY A 28 -2.42 6.55 5.69
CA GLY A 28 -3.48 7.22 4.94
C GLY A 28 -4.77 6.39 4.87
N ILE A 29 -4.66 5.08 4.67
CA ILE A 29 -5.83 4.18 4.69
C ILE A 29 -6.50 4.17 6.08
N GLU A 30 -5.71 4.10 7.15
CA GLU A 30 -6.22 4.08 8.53
C GLU A 30 -6.86 5.42 8.94
N GLU A 31 -6.26 6.55 8.56
CA GLU A 31 -6.79 7.91 8.79
C GLU A 31 -8.13 8.13 8.09
N GLU A 32 -8.36 7.48 6.94
CA GLU A 32 -9.64 7.49 6.24
C GLU A 32 -10.70 6.55 6.86
N GLY A 33 -10.37 5.87 7.96
CA GLY A 33 -11.22 4.90 8.64
C GLY A 33 -11.22 3.51 7.97
N GLY A 34 -10.20 3.23 7.16
CA GLY A 34 -9.91 1.89 6.67
C GLY A 34 -9.21 1.05 7.74
N ARG A 35 -9.31 -0.27 7.61
CA ARG A 35 -8.59 -1.24 8.43
C ARG A 35 -7.79 -2.16 7.52
N ILE A 36 -6.47 -2.19 7.70
CA ILE A 36 -5.61 -3.08 6.94
C ILE A 36 -5.93 -4.54 7.31
N LEU A 37 -6.15 -5.36 6.29
CA LEU A 37 -6.41 -6.80 6.42
C LEU A 37 -5.17 -7.62 6.04
N ASP A 38 -4.46 -7.20 5.00
CA ASP A 38 -3.29 -7.91 4.48
C ASP A 38 -2.41 -6.97 3.63
N VAL A 39 -1.11 -7.21 3.62
CA VAL A 39 -0.12 -6.50 2.78
C VAL A 39 0.78 -7.54 2.17
N LYS A 40 0.68 -7.73 0.86
CA LYS A 40 1.50 -8.68 0.10
C LYS A 40 2.50 -7.97 -0.79
N VAL A 41 3.72 -8.49 -0.84
CA VAL A 41 4.67 -8.17 -1.91
C VAL A 41 4.29 -9.02 -3.12
N THR A 42 3.80 -8.36 -4.16
CA THR A 42 3.39 -9.02 -5.41
C THR A 42 4.55 -9.12 -6.39
N PHE A 43 5.45 -8.14 -6.37
CA PHE A 43 6.66 -8.13 -7.18
C PHE A 43 7.75 -7.32 -6.48
N ALA A 44 9.01 -7.74 -6.62
CA ALA A 44 10.17 -7.00 -6.15
C ALA A 44 11.32 -7.19 -7.14
N ARG A 45 12.02 -6.10 -7.46
CA ARG A 45 13.17 -6.12 -8.36
C ARG A 45 14.20 -5.08 -7.92
N GLU A 46 15.48 -5.44 -8.04
CA GLU A 46 16.58 -4.50 -7.88
C GLU A 46 16.57 -3.41 -8.98
N HIS A 47 16.87 -2.18 -8.58
CA HIS A 47 16.96 -1.02 -9.45
C HIS A 47 18.13 -0.10 -9.02
N GLY A 48 19.14 0.06 -9.87
CA GLY A 48 20.30 0.89 -9.56
C GLY A 48 21.24 0.28 -8.52
N ILE A 49 21.96 1.13 -7.79
CA ILE A 49 22.83 0.73 -6.67
C ILE A 49 22.01 0.89 -5.39
N ASP A 50 21.75 -0.21 -4.70
CA ASP A 50 20.96 -0.30 -3.46
C ASP A 50 19.48 0.12 -3.54
N GLY A 51 18.95 0.32 -4.75
CA GLY A 51 17.54 0.63 -4.97
C GLY A 51 16.71 -0.60 -5.36
N TYR A 52 15.41 -0.52 -5.10
CA TYR A 52 14.43 -1.54 -5.45
C TYR A 52 13.16 -0.90 -5.97
N ILE A 53 12.44 -1.62 -6.81
CA ILE A 53 11.04 -1.37 -7.15
C ILE A 53 10.23 -2.50 -6.54
N VAL A 54 9.29 -2.18 -5.64
CA VAL A 54 8.45 -3.16 -4.95
C VAL A 54 6.99 -2.84 -5.18
N LEU A 55 6.24 -3.79 -5.75
CA LEU A 55 4.80 -3.72 -5.90
C LEU A 55 4.13 -4.39 -4.71
N TYR A 56 3.39 -3.59 -3.94
CA TYR A 56 2.55 -4.08 -2.85
C TYR A 56 1.10 -4.21 -3.31
N THR A 57 0.42 -5.23 -2.80
CA THR A 57 -1.03 -5.33 -2.83
C THR A 57 -1.54 -5.28 -1.41
N ILE A 58 -2.32 -4.25 -1.09
CA ILE A 58 -2.88 -3.97 0.21
C ILE A 58 -4.37 -4.30 0.17
N LEU A 59 -4.80 -5.23 1.01
CA LEU A 59 -6.21 -5.48 1.28
C LEU A 59 -6.62 -4.71 2.51
N TYR A 60 -7.73 -4.00 2.43
CA TYR A 60 -8.29 -3.27 3.56
C TYR A 60 -9.80 -3.31 3.54
N SER A 61 -10.40 -3.23 4.72
CA SER A 61 -11.83 -3.02 4.86
C SER A 61 -12.14 -1.56 5.16
N THR A 62 -13.29 -1.08 4.71
CA THR A 62 -13.78 0.25 5.07
C THR A 62 -15.30 0.29 5.07
N GLN A 63 -15.85 1.16 5.93
CA GLN A 63 -17.28 1.46 5.95
C GLN A 63 -17.64 2.62 5.01
N LYS A 64 -16.64 3.38 4.55
CA LYS A 64 -16.82 4.54 3.68
C LYS A 64 -17.14 4.08 2.25
N ALA A 65 -18.07 4.74 1.58
CA ALA A 65 -18.24 4.59 0.13
C ALA A 65 -17.10 5.35 -0.57
N LEU A 66 -16.60 4.84 -1.71
CA LEU A 66 -15.76 5.69 -2.56
C LEU A 66 -16.64 6.84 -3.05
N PRO A 67 -16.12 8.07 -3.18
CA PRO A 67 -16.75 9.02 -4.07
C PRO A 67 -16.88 8.36 -5.45
N GLU A 68 -18.08 8.41 -6.03
CA GLU A 68 -18.27 8.01 -7.42
C GLU A 68 -17.44 8.96 -8.29
N GLU A 69 -16.60 8.39 -9.16
CA GLU A 69 -15.85 9.14 -10.18
C GLU A 69 -16.79 9.76 -11.22
#